data_AF-Q8RIU6-F1
#
_entry.id   AF-Q8RIU6-F1
#
_cell.length_a   1.000
_cell.length_b   1.000
_cell.length_c   1.000
_cell.angle_alpha   90.00
_cell.angle_beta   90.00
_cell.angle_gamma   90.00
#
_symmetry.space_group_name_H-M   'P 1'
#
loop_
_entity.id
_entity.type
_entity.pdbx_description
1 polymer ?
#
loop_
_entity_poly.entity_id
_entity_poly.type
_entity_poly.pdbx_seq_one_letter_code
_entity_poly.pdbx_strand_id
1 'polypeptide(L)'
;MKAPDSKSKTAGRGADSGSTRNLLPPQDLRAKLQANRAERYDLLASARALFLHEGKREGLLHPQDWHRTAKCKWTPVAGMVGVHASREHGSAFYSGVMNCGSVWACPVCAAKVQERRREEVAKAVTWADAQGLQAAMVTLTFPHYAWQQLAVLLEQQKTALKYLREGSPWTRFKKATGYQGLIRSLELTHGQNGWHPHTHELWFVDAGTDADTMKKTVLERWKTSCARAGLLDLDNADQVAAFEAHAIDVKGWCTASDYLAKQDDSRHWGVDAEIAKASTKAGRAKGKHPFALLTLFQDGDRKAGHRFLDYAAAMKGKRQLSWSAGLKAKVGVIEQSDEEVAEEQRDDADLLGHLEIEQWKLIRQAGLRAKVLDLAESNGGWVAIQHLLRGLLNGGLSMTHSNQDLTPEDEGLPIFVSDEQEALPLPGFVTRETHRSSKAVIRQKIATAMTEDRSGNDPAIQGKRSSNAES
;
A
#
# COMPACT_ATOMS: atom_id res chain seq x y z
N MET A 1 10.67 -54.71 38.39
CA MET A 1 9.79 -54.28 37.29
C MET A 1 8.42 -53.92 37.86
N LYS A 2 7.96 -52.70 37.56
CA LYS A 2 6.58 -52.17 37.50
C LYS A 2 5.71 -52.04 38.79
N ALA A 3 5.46 -50.75 39.08
CA ALA A 3 4.33 -50.03 39.70
C ALA A 3 2.91 -50.62 39.40
N PRO A 4 1.79 -50.19 40.07
CA PRO A 4 1.58 -48.81 40.55
C PRO A 4 0.78 -48.54 41.85
N ASP A 5 1.06 -47.34 42.36
CA ASP A 5 0.33 -46.62 43.40
C ASP A 5 -1.01 -46.07 42.90
N SER A 6 -1.99 -46.16 43.79
CA SER A 6 -3.23 -45.38 43.73
C SER A 6 -3.29 -44.52 44.99
N LYS A 7 -3.67 -43.24 44.85
CA LYS A 7 -4.63 -42.57 45.75
C LYS A 7 -4.89 -41.12 45.35
N SER A 8 -6.18 -40.80 45.36
CA SER A 8 -6.81 -39.50 45.21
C SER A 8 -6.32 -38.46 46.22
N LYS A 9 -6.29 -37.18 45.82
CA LYS A 9 -6.50 -36.07 46.76
C LYS A 9 -7.40 -34.97 46.17
N THR A 10 -8.43 -34.73 46.96
CA THR A 10 -9.37 -33.64 47.14
C THR A 10 -9.01 -32.23 46.63
N ALA A 11 -10.08 -31.56 46.20
CA ALA A 11 -10.18 -30.16 45.81
C ALA A 11 -9.74 -29.16 46.91
N GLY A 12 -9.01 -28.13 46.47
CA GLY A 12 -8.82 -26.88 47.21
C GLY A 12 -9.10 -25.72 46.26
N ARG A 13 -10.19 -24.99 46.50
CA ARG A 13 -10.47 -23.69 45.88
C ARG A 13 -9.53 -22.67 46.50
N GLY A 14 -8.59 -22.14 45.71
CA GLY A 14 -7.83 -20.94 46.03
C GLY A 14 -8.20 -19.87 45.01
N ALA A 15 -8.92 -18.84 45.47
CA ALA A 15 -9.13 -17.62 44.73
C ALA A 15 -7.80 -16.87 44.70
N ASP A 16 -7.19 -16.73 43.53
CA ASP A 16 -6.03 -15.86 43.33
C ASP A 16 -6.47 -14.67 42.48
N SER A 17 -6.72 -13.56 43.17
CA SER A 17 -6.89 -12.24 42.59
C SER A 17 -5.54 -11.76 42.05
N GLY A 18 -5.19 -12.22 40.86
CA GLY A 18 -4.02 -11.75 40.12
C GLY A 18 -4.30 -10.42 39.44
N SER A 19 -3.97 -9.31 40.12
CA SER A 19 -3.76 -8.01 39.48
C SER A 19 -2.72 -8.17 38.37
N THR A 20 -3.14 -8.22 37.10
CA THR A 20 -2.25 -8.09 35.94
C THR A 20 -1.60 -6.72 36.00
N ARG A 21 -0.41 -6.64 36.62
CA ARG A 21 0.47 -5.48 36.46
C ARG A 21 0.81 -5.43 34.97
N ASN A 22 0.30 -4.40 34.29
CA ASN A 22 0.65 -4.05 32.92
C ASN A 22 2.17 -3.86 32.85
N LEU A 23 2.87 -4.89 32.38
CA LEU A 23 4.29 -4.84 32.13
C LEU A 23 4.47 -4.21 30.76
N LEU A 24 5.17 -3.07 30.73
CA LEU A 24 5.70 -2.50 29.50
C LEU A 24 6.39 -3.60 28.67
N PRO A 25 6.36 -3.53 27.33
CA PRO A 25 7.04 -4.50 26.49
C PRO A 25 8.52 -4.64 26.90
N PRO A 26 9.12 -5.83 26.73
CA PRO A 26 10.54 -6.06 27.04
C PRO A 26 11.42 -4.93 26.46
N GLN A 27 12.44 -4.50 27.21
CA GLN A 27 13.20 -3.29 26.89
C GLN A 27 13.80 -3.28 25.47
N ASP A 28 14.21 -4.44 24.96
CA ASP A 28 14.68 -4.63 23.58
C ASP A 28 13.57 -4.39 22.53
N LEU A 29 12.36 -4.91 22.76
CA LEU A 29 11.21 -4.68 21.89
C LEU A 29 10.82 -3.19 21.89
N ARG A 30 10.83 -2.56 23.06
CA ARG A 30 10.52 -1.13 23.18
C ARG A 30 11.51 -0.27 22.39
N ALA A 31 12.80 -0.54 22.51
CA ALA A 31 13.83 0.20 21.77
C ALA A 31 13.63 0.08 20.25
N LYS A 32 13.29 -1.12 19.77
CA LYS A 32 12.97 -1.37 18.35
C LYS A 32 11.74 -0.59 17.89
N LEU A 33 10.64 -0.61 18.66
CA LEU A 33 9.43 0.16 18.33
C LEU A 33 9.69 1.67 18.26
N GLN A 34 10.52 2.19 19.16
CA GLN A 34 10.91 3.61 19.17
C GLN A 34 11.82 3.94 17.97
N ALA A 35 12.75 3.06 17.60
CA ALA A 35 13.56 3.21 16.39
C ALA A 35 12.68 3.24 15.12
N ASN A 36 11.73 2.30 15.00
CA ASN A 36 10.80 2.25 13.85
C ASN A 36 9.94 3.53 13.78
N ARG A 37 9.51 4.06 14.94
CA ARG A 37 8.80 5.32 15.01
C ARG A 37 9.67 6.47 14.51
N ALA A 38 10.89 6.60 15.01
CA ALA A 38 11.82 7.66 14.59
C ALA A 38 12.02 7.63 13.07
N GLU A 39 12.36 6.46 12.53
CA GLU A 39 12.54 6.27 11.08
C GLU A 39 11.29 6.67 10.28
N ARG A 40 10.09 6.29 10.73
CA ARG A 40 8.83 6.69 10.03
C ARG A 40 8.61 8.20 10.04
N TYR A 41 8.98 8.90 11.11
CA TYR A 41 8.88 10.37 11.17
C TYR A 41 9.94 11.06 10.30
N ASP A 42 11.14 10.49 10.20
CA ASP A 42 12.22 10.99 9.34
C ASP A 42 11.88 10.81 7.86
N LEU A 43 11.42 9.61 7.47
CA LEU A 43 10.95 9.36 6.10
C LEU A 43 9.73 10.25 5.76
N LEU A 44 8.84 10.51 6.73
CA LEU A 44 7.76 11.48 6.54
C LEU A 44 8.27 12.91 6.31
N ALA A 45 9.34 13.32 6.98
CA ALA A 45 9.98 14.62 6.75
C ALA A 45 10.55 14.71 5.33
N SER A 46 11.23 13.66 4.86
CA SER A 46 11.76 13.56 3.49
C SER A 46 10.67 13.63 2.44
N ALA A 47 9.58 12.87 2.62
CA ALA A 47 8.41 12.93 1.74
C ALA A 47 7.81 14.34 1.72
N ARG A 48 7.68 14.98 2.90
CA ARG A 48 7.18 16.35 3.00
C ARG A 48 8.09 17.34 2.24
N ALA A 49 9.41 17.23 2.35
CA ALA A 49 10.34 18.11 1.65
C ALA A 49 10.16 18.02 0.12
N LEU A 50 10.08 16.80 -0.42
CA LEU A 50 9.81 16.56 -1.84
C LEU A 50 8.48 17.17 -2.28
N PHE A 51 7.40 16.96 -1.51
CA PHE A 51 6.08 17.49 -1.87
C PHE A 51 5.99 19.02 -1.80
N LEU A 52 6.68 19.65 -0.85
CA LEU A 52 6.75 21.11 -0.79
C LEU A 52 7.56 21.69 -1.96
N HIS A 53 8.65 21.02 -2.34
CA HIS A 53 9.44 21.41 -3.51
C HIS A 53 8.57 21.39 -4.77
N GLU A 54 7.83 20.31 -4.99
CA GLU A 54 6.91 20.18 -6.12
C GLU A 54 5.79 21.22 -6.11
N GLY A 55 5.17 21.45 -4.95
CA GLY A 55 4.14 22.48 -4.84
C GLY A 55 4.66 23.89 -5.13
N LYS A 56 5.91 24.21 -4.76
CA LYS A 56 6.57 25.48 -5.13
C LYS A 56 6.86 25.54 -6.63
N ARG A 57 7.39 24.45 -7.20
CA ARG A 57 7.70 24.33 -8.62
C ARG A 57 6.47 24.53 -9.50
N GLU A 58 5.32 24.02 -9.07
CA GLU A 58 4.02 24.20 -9.75
C GLU A 58 3.35 25.56 -9.44
N GLY A 59 3.94 26.40 -8.58
CA GLY A 59 3.39 27.71 -8.25
C GLY A 59 2.12 27.68 -7.40
N LEU A 60 1.92 26.62 -6.59
CA LEU A 60 0.77 26.54 -5.70
C LEU A 60 0.86 27.61 -4.60
N LEU A 61 -0.25 28.31 -4.34
CA LEU A 61 -0.36 29.26 -3.21
C LEU A 61 0.02 28.63 -1.87
N HIS A 62 -0.32 27.36 -1.71
CA HIS A 62 0.00 26.53 -0.56
C HIS A 62 0.76 25.30 -1.04
N PRO A 63 2.11 25.32 -1.06
CA PRO A 63 2.92 24.22 -1.61
C PRO A 63 2.60 22.85 -1.00
N GLN A 64 2.19 22.81 0.27
CA GLN A 64 1.74 21.59 0.95
C GLN A 64 0.48 20.94 0.37
N ASP A 65 -0.21 21.59 -0.57
CA ASP A 65 -1.42 21.08 -1.22
C ASP A 65 -1.12 20.14 -2.39
N TRP A 66 0.14 20.11 -2.86
CA TRP A 66 0.57 19.16 -3.90
C TRP A 66 0.25 17.71 -3.52
N HIS A 67 0.57 17.35 -2.27
CA HIS A 67 0.16 16.08 -1.68
C HIS A 67 -0.15 16.24 -0.19
N ARG A 68 -1.34 15.78 0.21
CA ARG A 68 -1.85 15.88 1.60
C ARG A 68 -0.92 15.32 2.66
N THR A 69 -0.06 14.36 2.32
CA THR A 69 0.97 13.82 3.23
C THR A 69 1.90 14.91 3.76
N ALA A 70 2.14 15.97 2.98
CA ALA A 70 2.92 17.11 3.46
C ALA A 70 2.33 17.67 4.76
N LYS A 71 1.01 17.69 4.93
CA LYS A 71 0.35 18.21 6.13
C LYS A 71 0.35 17.22 7.32
N CYS A 72 0.59 15.94 7.06
CA CYS A 72 0.46 14.85 8.04
C CYS A 72 1.42 15.03 9.22
N LYS A 73 0.91 14.92 10.45
CA LYS A 73 1.68 15.11 11.70
C LYS A 73 2.53 16.39 11.67
N TRP A 74 2.03 17.42 10.99
CA TRP A 74 2.70 18.71 10.83
C TRP A 74 1.72 19.86 11.08
N THR A 75 0.57 19.83 10.44
CA THR A 75 -0.43 20.90 10.51
C THR A 75 -1.39 20.64 11.67
N PRO A 76 -1.48 21.54 12.67
CA PRO A 76 -2.54 21.49 13.68
C PRO A 76 -3.91 21.64 13.03
N VAL A 77 -4.88 20.88 13.52
CA VAL A 77 -6.30 20.98 13.12
C VAL A 77 -7.19 21.43 14.28
N ALA A 78 -6.58 21.65 15.45
CA ALA A 78 -7.19 22.23 16.65
C ALA A 78 -6.29 23.36 17.17
N GLY A 79 -6.80 24.13 18.14
CA GLY A 79 -6.04 25.23 18.77
C GLY A 79 -4.80 24.80 19.56
N MET A 80 -4.71 23.51 19.93
CA MET A 80 -3.58 22.90 20.63
C MET A 80 -3.37 21.45 20.15
N VAL A 81 -2.17 20.93 20.38
CA VAL A 81 -1.82 19.52 20.08
C VAL A 81 -1.78 18.73 21.38
N GLY A 82 -2.71 17.79 21.55
CA GLY A 82 -2.75 16.94 22.74
C GLY A 82 -1.77 15.77 22.61
N VAL A 83 -1.05 15.46 23.68
CA VAL A 83 -0.17 14.28 23.79
C VAL A 83 -0.83 13.25 24.71
N HIS A 84 -1.05 12.05 24.18
CA HIS A 84 -1.73 10.97 24.87
C HIS A 84 -0.78 9.80 25.09
N ALA A 85 -0.96 9.07 26.18
CA ALA A 85 -0.26 7.81 26.43
C ALA A 85 -1.21 6.74 26.96
N SER A 86 -1.18 5.56 26.35
CA SER A 86 -1.83 4.36 26.87
C SER A 86 -0.84 3.57 27.72
N ARG A 87 -1.14 3.43 29.01
CA ARG A 87 -0.34 2.57 29.91
C ARG A 87 -0.57 1.09 29.65
N GLU A 88 -1.75 0.73 29.14
CA GLU A 88 -2.10 -0.65 28.81
C GLU A 88 -1.27 -1.16 27.64
N HIS A 89 -1.18 -0.37 26.57
CA HIS A 89 -0.49 -0.78 25.34
C HIS A 89 0.95 -0.27 25.26
N GLY A 90 1.40 0.54 26.23
CA GLY A 90 2.73 1.15 26.24
C GLY A 90 2.97 2.06 25.02
N SER A 91 1.92 2.70 24.52
CA SER A 91 1.90 3.49 23.29
C SER A 91 1.62 4.97 23.58
N ALA A 92 2.11 5.88 22.73
CA ALA A 92 1.74 7.28 22.76
C ALA A 92 1.37 7.83 21.38
N PHE A 93 0.50 8.83 21.35
CA PHE A 93 0.06 9.47 20.11
C PHE A 93 -0.30 10.95 20.29
N TYR A 94 -0.34 11.65 19.16
CA TYR A 94 -0.82 13.03 19.07
C TYR A 94 -2.30 13.09 18.67
N SER A 95 -3.01 14.04 19.26
CA SER A 95 -4.33 14.53 18.85
C SER A 95 -4.24 16.00 18.43
N GLY A 96 -5.25 16.51 17.71
CA GLY A 96 -5.25 17.90 17.24
C GLY A 96 -4.26 18.19 16.10
N VAL A 97 -3.72 17.15 15.45
CA VAL A 97 -2.86 17.24 14.26
C VAL A 97 -3.44 16.42 13.10
N MET A 98 -3.23 16.91 11.88
CA MET A 98 -3.75 16.29 10.66
C MET A 98 -3.16 14.88 10.44
N ASN A 99 -4.03 13.93 10.07
CA ASN A 99 -3.67 12.60 9.58
C ASN A 99 -4.02 12.49 8.09
N CYS A 100 -3.08 12.02 7.27
CA CYS A 100 -3.31 11.98 5.82
C CYS A 100 -3.90 10.67 5.30
N GLY A 101 -4.00 9.60 6.10
CA GLY A 101 -4.52 8.31 5.66
C GLY A 101 -3.76 7.63 4.51
N SER A 102 -2.68 8.22 4.01
CA SER A 102 -2.00 7.70 2.81
C SER A 102 -1.17 6.47 3.13
N VAL A 103 -1.64 5.31 2.68
CA VAL A 103 -0.91 4.03 2.76
C VAL A 103 0.29 3.96 1.82
N TRP A 104 0.36 4.84 0.82
CA TRP A 104 1.40 4.83 -0.20
C TRP A 104 2.49 5.86 0.05
N ALA A 105 2.14 7.07 0.46
CA ALA A 105 3.08 8.19 0.54
C ALA A 105 3.50 8.54 1.98
N CYS A 106 2.83 8.02 3.00
CA CYS A 106 3.08 8.37 4.40
C CYS A 106 3.50 7.15 5.24
N PRO A 107 4.78 7.04 5.64
CA PRO A 107 5.26 5.92 6.46
C PRO A 107 4.54 5.80 7.82
N VAL A 108 4.09 6.93 8.39
CA VAL A 108 3.36 6.95 9.67
C VAL A 108 1.92 6.43 9.51
N CYS A 109 1.16 6.94 8.54
CA CYS A 109 -0.23 6.49 8.32
C CYS A 109 -0.28 5.09 7.75
N ALA A 110 0.66 4.72 6.86
CA ALA A 110 0.73 3.40 6.27
C ALA A 110 0.81 2.29 7.33
N ALA A 111 1.71 2.43 8.31
CA ALA A 111 1.83 1.46 9.40
C ALA A 111 0.51 1.32 10.21
N LYS A 112 -0.11 2.45 10.58
CA LYS A 112 -1.37 2.45 11.35
C LYS A 112 -2.52 1.81 10.59
N VAL A 113 -2.70 2.18 9.32
CA VAL A 113 -3.80 1.65 8.49
C VAL A 113 -3.58 0.16 8.22
N GLN A 114 -2.35 -0.24 7.90
CA GLN A 114 -2.04 -1.65 7.61
C GLN A 114 -2.34 -2.57 8.80
N GLU A 115 -2.01 -2.15 10.02
CA GLU A 115 -2.28 -2.96 11.21
C GLU A 115 -3.78 -3.14 11.45
N ARG A 116 -4.57 -2.07 11.32
CA ARG A 116 -6.04 -2.14 11.45
C ARG A 116 -6.67 -2.99 10.36
N ARG A 117 -6.16 -2.90 9.14
CA ARG A 117 -6.63 -3.74 8.03
C ARG A 117 -6.24 -5.21 8.21
N ARG A 118 -5.14 -5.53 8.90
CA ARG A 118 -4.75 -6.91 9.25
C ARG A 118 -5.84 -7.58 10.09
N GLU A 119 -6.44 -6.87 11.04
CA GLU A 119 -7.55 -7.38 11.84
C GLU A 119 -8.80 -7.69 10.98
N GLU A 120 -9.13 -6.82 10.02
CA GLU A 120 -10.25 -7.05 9.10
C GLU A 120 -10.05 -8.31 8.27
N VAL A 121 -8.83 -8.54 7.78
CA VAL A 121 -8.49 -9.73 7.00
C VAL A 121 -8.54 -10.98 7.87
N ALA A 122 -8.01 -10.93 9.09
CA ALA A 122 -8.11 -12.05 10.04
C ALA A 122 -9.58 -12.43 10.30
N LYS A 123 -10.44 -11.43 10.50
CA LYS A 123 -11.89 -11.64 10.64
C LYS A 123 -12.50 -12.32 9.41
N ALA A 124 -12.08 -11.96 8.20
CA ALA A 124 -12.56 -12.60 6.98
C ALA A 124 -12.14 -14.07 6.86
N VAL A 125 -10.92 -14.41 7.28
CA VAL A 125 -10.46 -15.81 7.28
C VAL A 125 -11.26 -16.62 8.31
N THR A 126 -11.47 -16.11 9.52
CA THR A 126 -12.32 -16.75 10.53
C THR A 126 -13.77 -16.91 10.05
N TRP A 127 -14.32 -15.89 9.39
CA TRP A 127 -15.64 -15.97 8.78
C TRP A 127 -15.70 -17.09 7.74
N ALA A 128 -14.70 -17.21 6.86
CA ALA A 128 -14.68 -18.23 5.82
C ALA A 128 -14.67 -19.64 6.41
N ASP A 129 -13.85 -19.88 7.42
CA ASP A 129 -13.79 -21.16 8.14
C ASP A 129 -15.15 -21.52 8.76
N ALA A 130 -15.80 -20.56 9.42
CA ALA A 130 -17.14 -20.74 9.99
C ALA A 130 -18.24 -21.01 8.93
N GLN A 131 -18.02 -20.64 7.66
CA GLN A 131 -18.91 -20.95 6.55
C GLN A 131 -18.55 -22.26 5.83
N GLY A 132 -17.54 -23.01 6.29
CA GLY A 132 -17.05 -24.21 5.61
C GLY A 132 -16.34 -23.91 4.28
N LEU A 133 -15.81 -22.70 4.12
CA LEU A 133 -15.02 -22.27 2.96
C LEU A 133 -13.53 -22.37 3.29
N GLN A 134 -12.70 -22.46 2.25
CA GLN A 134 -11.28 -22.22 2.38
C GLN A 134 -10.90 -20.84 1.84
N ALA A 135 -9.89 -20.22 2.45
CA ALA A 135 -9.21 -19.07 1.87
C ALA A 135 -8.04 -19.56 1.02
N ALA A 136 -8.08 -19.34 -0.29
CA ALA A 136 -6.99 -19.65 -1.19
C ALA A 136 -6.22 -18.37 -1.54
N MET A 137 -4.92 -18.35 -1.27
CA MET A 137 -4.05 -17.22 -1.58
C MET A 137 -3.56 -17.33 -3.02
N VAL A 138 -3.96 -16.38 -3.85
CA VAL A 138 -3.60 -16.26 -5.27
C VAL A 138 -2.68 -15.05 -5.44
N THR A 139 -1.43 -15.32 -5.80
CA THR A 139 -0.44 -14.27 -6.13
C THR A 139 -0.39 -14.10 -7.63
N LEU A 140 -0.60 -12.89 -8.13
CA LEU A 140 -0.57 -12.56 -9.56
C LEU A 140 0.54 -11.53 -9.82
N THR A 141 1.47 -11.88 -10.70
CA THR A 141 2.52 -11.00 -11.20
C THR A 141 2.54 -11.04 -12.73
N PHE A 142 3.29 -10.12 -13.34
CA PHE A 142 3.46 -10.03 -14.79
C PHE A 142 4.88 -9.56 -15.14
N PRO A 143 5.34 -9.72 -16.39
CA PRO A 143 6.64 -9.25 -16.83
C PRO A 143 6.77 -7.74 -16.71
N HIS A 144 7.90 -7.26 -16.20
CA HIS A 144 8.16 -5.83 -16.05
C HIS A 144 9.63 -5.50 -16.34
N TYR A 145 9.88 -4.26 -16.74
CA TYR A 145 11.17 -3.79 -17.23
C TYR A 145 11.53 -2.41 -16.69
N ALA A 146 12.84 -2.13 -16.63
CA ALA A 146 13.38 -0.92 -16.01
C ALA A 146 12.88 0.39 -16.63
N TRP A 147 12.57 0.40 -17.93
CA TRP A 147 12.09 1.57 -18.66
C TRP A 147 10.57 1.82 -18.52
N GLN A 148 9.81 0.89 -17.94
CA GLN A 148 8.37 1.02 -17.87
C GLN A 148 7.94 1.97 -16.74
N GLN A 149 7.02 2.87 -17.08
CA GLN A 149 6.43 3.80 -16.12
C GLN A 149 5.40 3.09 -15.24
N LEU A 150 5.45 3.34 -13.93
CA LEU A 150 4.52 2.75 -12.97
C LEU A 150 3.05 3.00 -13.32
N ALA A 151 2.70 4.22 -13.71
CA ALA A 151 1.32 4.57 -14.04
C ALA A 151 0.76 3.70 -15.19
N VAL A 152 1.58 3.43 -16.21
CA VAL A 152 1.23 2.57 -17.34
C VAL A 152 1.03 1.14 -16.87
N LEU A 153 1.98 0.59 -16.11
CA LEU A 153 1.89 -0.76 -15.57
C LEU A 153 0.64 -0.96 -14.71
N LEU A 154 0.27 0.02 -13.89
CA LEU A 154 -0.93 -0.06 -13.04
C LEU A 154 -2.23 -0.07 -13.85
N GLU A 155 -2.34 0.72 -14.92
CA GLU A 155 -3.53 0.69 -15.78
C GLU A 155 -3.62 -0.60 -16.61
N GLN A 156 -2.48 -1.10 -17.10
CA GLN A 156 -2.42 -2.41 -17.75
C GLN A 156 -2.77 -3.55 -16.79
N GLN A 157 -2.23 -3.57 -15.58
CA GLN A 157 -2.56 -4.54 -14.53
C GLN A 157 -4.04 -4.50 -14.19
N LYS A 158 -4.61 -3.31 -13.97
CA LYS A 158 -6.04 -3.12 -13.71
C LYS A 158 -6.89 -3.68 -14.84
N THR A 159 -6.49 -3.47 -16.09
CA THR A 159 -7.16 -4.01 -17.27
C THR A 159 -7.06 -5.53 -17.33
N ALA A 160 -5.89 -6.11 -17.08
CA ALA A 160 -5.69 -7.55 -17.02
C ALA A 160 -6.53 -8.19 -15.91
N LEU A 161 -6.58 -7.60 -14.71
CA LEU A 161 -7.40 -8.11 -13.60
C LEU A 161 -8.90 -8.06 -13.91
N LYS A 162 -9.35 -7.05 -14.69
CA LYS A 162 -10.72 -7.00 -15.22
C LYS A 162 -10.97 -8.18 -16.16
N TYR A 163 -10.09 -8.41 -17.13
CA TYR A 163 -10.19 -9.54 -18.08
C TYR A 163 -10.17 -10.91 -17.37
N LEU A 164 -9.38 -11.02 -16.30
CA LEU A 164 -9.33 -12.22 -15.45
C LEU A 164 -10.67 -12.51 -14.76
N ARG A 165 -11.52 -11.50 -14.54
CA ARG A 165 -12.75 -11.63 -13.73
C ARG A 165 -14.03 -11.23 -14.45
N GLU A 166 -14.05 -11.30 -15.78
CA GLU A 166 -15.25 -10.98 -16.58
C GLU A 166 -15.74 -12.14 -17.46
N GLY A 167 -16.93 -12.02 -18.01
CA GLY A 167 -17.45 -12.96 -19.02
C GLY A 167 -17.80 -14.37 -18.54
N SER A 168 -18.17 -15.20 -19.52
CA SER A 168 -18.62 -16.58 -19.31
C SER A 168 -17.57 -17.48 -18.60
N PRO A 169 -16.25 -17.39 -18.89
CA PRO A 169 -15.27 -18.24 -18.19
C PRO A 169 -15.21 -17.93 -16.69
N TRP A 170 -15.36 -16.67 -16.29
CA TRP A 170 -15.42 -16.31 -14.85
C TRP A 170 -16.66 -16.84 -14.18
N THR A 171 -17.80 -16.76 -14.88
CA THR A 171 -19.07 -17.27 -14.35
C THR A 171 -18.99 -18.78 -14.11
N ARG A 172 -18.40 -19.53 -15.04
CA ARG A 172 -18.16 -20.97 -14.87
C ARG A 172 -17.17 -21.26 -13.73
N PHE A 173 -16.07 -20.51 -13.67
CA PHE A 173 -15.10 -20.63 -12.57
C PHE A 173 -15.77 -20.46 -11.21
N LYS A 174 -16.51 -19.36 -11.01
CA LYS A 174 -17.21 -19.10 -9.75
C LYS A 174 -18.18 -20.21 -9.36
N LYS A 175 -18.91 -20.77 -10.33
CA LYS A 175 -19.85 -21.87 -10.09
C LYS A 175 -19.10 -23.16 -9.70
N ALA A 176 -17.97 -23.45 -10.35
CA ALA A 176 -17.20 -24.67 -10.12
C ALA A 176 -16.45 -24.67 -8.78
N THR A 177 -16.09 -23.50 -8.26
CA THR A 177 -15.33 -23.35 -7.01
C THR A 177 -16.15 -22.79 -5.85
N GLY A 178 -17.46 -22.58 -6.03
CA GLY A 178 -18.33 -21.94 -5.05
C GLY A 178 -17.87 -20.56 -4.59
N TYR A 179 -17.13 -19.83 -5.43
CA TYR A 179 -16.48 -18.57 -5.12
C TYR A 179 -17.44 -17.55 -4.44
N GLN A 180 -17.08 -17.11 -3.23
CA GLN A 180 -17.88 -16.21 -2.41
C GLN A 180 -17.40 -14.75 -2.39
N GLY A 181 -16.16 -14.50 -2.81
CA GLY A 181 -15.55 -13.18 -2.83
C GLY A 181 -14.04 -13.23 -2.76
N LEU A 182 -13.41 -12.05 -2.80
CA LEU A 182 -11.97 -11.91 -2.54
C LEU A 182 -11.63 -10.65 -1.75
N ILE A 183 -10.46 -10.71 -1.11
CA ILE A 183 -9.70 -9.55 -0.64
C ILE A 183 -8.43 -9.49 -1.47
N ARG A 184 -8.16 -8.35 -2.12
CA ARG A 184 -6.95 -8.12 -2.91
C ARG A 184 -6.10 -7.06 -2.26
N SER A 185 -4.85 -7.42 -1.99
CA SER A 185 -3.73 -6.54 -1.68
C SER A 185 -2.98 -6.19 -2.96
N LEU A 186 -2.83 -4.89 -3.23
CA LEU A 186 -1.86 -4.39 -4.21
C LEU A 186 -0.52 -4.19 -3.50
N GLU A 187 0.52 -4.77 -4.06
CA GLU A 187 1.88 -4.66 -3.56
C GLU A 187 2.79 -4.13 -4.65
N LEU A 188 3.75 -3.30 -4.25
CA LEU A 188 4.64 -2.65 -5.17
C LEU A 188 6.03 -2.62 -4.58
N THR A 189 7.00 -3.08 -5.37
CA THR A 189 8.42 -2.90 -5.06
C THR A 189 9.12 -2.23 -6.23
N HIS A 190 10.31 -1.70 -5.97
CA HIS A 190 11.22 -1.19 -7.00
C HIS A 190 12.56 -1.92 -6.88
N GLY A 191 13.05 -2.46 -7.99
CA GLY A 191 14.32 -3.18 -8.09
C GLY A 191 15.17 -2.71 -9.27
N GLN A 192 16.15 -3.52 -9.65
CA GLN A 192 17.00 -3.25 -10.82
C GLN A 192 16.18 -3.27 -12.13
N ASN A 193 15.16 -4.13 -12.22
CA ASN A 193 14.26 -4.24 -13.36
C ASN A 193 13.06 -3.27 -13.27
N GLY A 194 13.21 -2.15 -12.56
CA GLY A 194 12.18 -1.13 -12.41
C GLY A 194 11.08 -1.49 -11.41
N TRP A 195 9.87 -1.01 -11.71
CA TRP A 195 8.68 -1.21 -10.89
C TRP A 195 8.13 -2.62 -11.00
N HIS A 196 7.75 -3.20 -9.87
CA HIS A 196 7.16 -4.53 -9.80
C HIS A 196 5.83 -4.50 -9.05
N PRO A 197 4.73 -4.08 -9.71
CA PRO A 197 3.39 -4.19 -9.17
C PRO A 197 2.93 -5.64 -9.22
N HIS A 198 2.39 -6.15 -8.14
CA HIS A 198 1.78 -7.48 -8.09
C HIS A 198 0.64 -7.47 -7.08
N THR A 199 -0.20 -8.51 -7.11
CA THR A 199 -1.32 -8.62 -6.17
C THR A 199 -1.29 -9.93 -5.42
N HIS A 200 -1.52 -9.85 -4.12
CA HIS A 200 -1.84 -11.00 -3.28
C HIS A 200 -3.33 -10.98 -2.97
N GLU A 201 -4.03 -12.03 -3.33
CA GLU A 201 -5.48 -12.11 -3.20
C GLU A 201 -5.90 -13.31 -2.36
N LEU A 202 -6.75 -13.10 -1.37
CA LEU A 202 -7.45 -14.18 -0.68
C LEU A 202 -8.78 -14.41 -1.37
N TRP A 203 -8.94 -15.56 -2.01
CA TRP A 203 -10.18 -15.99 -2.64
C TRP A 203 -10.90 -16.96 -1.71
N PHE A 204 -12.15 -16.66 -1.40
CA PHE A 204 -12.99 -17.53 -0.57
C PHE A 204 -13.76 -18.47 -1.47
N VAL A 205 -13.45 -19.75 -1.41
CA VAL A 205 -13.94 -20.81 -2.30
C VAL A 205 -14.35 -22.04 -1.47
N ASP A 206 -15.07 -22.98 -2.08
CA ASP A 206 -15.50 -24.21 -1.42
C ASP A 206 -14.30 -24.97 -0.86
N ALA A 207 -14.46 -25.59 0.32
CA ALA A 207 -13.43 -26.39 0.98
C ALA A 207 -12.85 -27.51 0.09
N GLY A 208 -13.65 -28.06 -0.83
CA GLY A 208 -13.21 -29.10 -1.78
C GLY A 208 -12.43 -28.58 -2.99
N THR A 209 -12.24 -27.26 -3.14
CA THR A 209 -11.52 -26.69 -4.28
C THR A 209 -10.03 -27.07 -4.24
N ASP A 210 -9.56 -27.77 -5.27
CA ASP A 210 -8.14 -28.13 -5.40
C ASP A 210 -7.30 -26.93 -5.88
N ALA A 211 -6.23 -26.62 -5.14
CA ALA A 211 -5.37 -25.46 -5.39
C ALA A 211 -4.59 -25.58 -6.70
N ASP A 212 -4.13 -26.78 -7.07
CA ASP A 212 -3.35 -26.99 -8.30
C ASP A 212 -4.21 -26.88 -9.56
N THR A 213 -5.42 -27.43 -9.52
CA THR A 213 -6.42 -27.29 -10.59
C THR A 213 -6.84 -25.83 -10.74
N MET A 214 -7.03 -25.13 -9.62
CA MET A 214 -7.30 -23.69 -9.63
C MET A 214 -6.12 -22.92 -10.24
N LYS A 215 -4.88 -23.24 -9.85
CA LYS A 215 -3.66 -22.61 -10.38
C LYS A 215 -3.58 -22.72 -11.90
N LYS A 216 -3.76 -23.92 -12.46
CA LYS A 216 -3.75 -24.15 -13.92
C LYS A 216 -4.83 -23.33 -14.63
N THR A 217 -6.06 -23.35 -14.09
CA THR A 217 -7.19 -22.61 -14.67
C THR A 217 -6.97 -21.09 -14.66
N VAL A 218 -6.44 -20.56 -13.55
CA VAL A 218 -6.17 -19.14 -13.40
C VAL A 218 -4.94 -18.73 -14.22
N LEU A 219 -3.91 -19.58 -14.34
CA LEU A 219 -2.71 -19.33 -15.16
C LEU A 219 -3.07 -19.08 -16.62
N GLU A 220 -3.76 -20.02 -17.26
CA GLU A 220 -4.17 -19.91 -18.66
C GLU A 220 -4.94 -18.61 -18.91
N ARG A 221 -5.83 -18.30 -17.98
CA ARG A 221 -6.64 -17.11 -18.08
C ARG A 221 -5.86 -15.83 -17.83
N TRP A 222 -4.92 -15.85 -16.90
CA TRP A 222 -4.05 -14.73 -16.59
C TRP A 222 -3.12 -14.43 -17.77
N LYS A 223 -2.59 -15.45 -18.43
CA LYS A 223 -1.81 -15.35 -19.67
C LYS A 223 -2.58 -14.59 -20.75
N THR A 224 -3.79 -15.02 -21.09
CA THR A 224 -4.64 -14.31 -22.08
C THR A 224 -5.00 -12.90 -21.62
N SER A 225 -5.23 -12.69 -20.33
CA SER A 225 -5.60 -11.38 -19.78
C SER A 225 -4.45 -10.38 -19.85
N CYS A 226 -3.23 -10.81 -19.51
CA CYS A 226 -2.01 -10.02 -19.61
C CYS A 226 -1.66 -9.70 -21.07
N ALA A 227 -1.78 -10.66 -21.98
CA ALA A 227 -1.53 -10.42 -23.40
C ALA A 227 -2.48 -9.36 -23.95
N ARG A 228 -3.79 -9.47 -23.68
CA ARG A 228 -4.80 -8.48 -24.08
C ARG A 228 -4.59 -7.10 -23.44
N ALA A 229 -3.91 -7.02 -22.30
CA ALA A 229 -3.60 -5.77 -21.62
C ALA A 229 -2.24 -5.17 -22.03
N GLY A 230 -1.48 -5.84 -22.90
CA GLY A 230 -0.14 -5.41 -23.32
C GLY A 230 0.96 -5.65 -22.28
N LEU A 231 0.75 -6.60 -21.36
CA LEU A 231 1.74 -7.00 -20.34
C LEU A 231 2.56 -8.24 -20.73
N LEU A 232 2.08 -8.98 -21.73
CA LEU A 232 2.72 -10.20 -22.22
C LEU A 232 2.67 -10.20 -23.74
N ASP A 233 3.83 -10.41 -24.36
CA ASP A 233 3.98 -10.66 -25.77
C ASP A 233 3.94 -12.17 -26.01
N LEU A 234 2.93 -12.64 -26.75
CA LEU A 234 2.75 -14.06 -27.03
C LEU A 234 3.72 -14.59 -28.10
N ASP A 235 4.32 -13.69 -28.89
CA ASP A 235 5.29 -14.06 -29.92
C ASP A 235 6.70 -14.24 -29.32
N ASN A 236 6.91 -13.77 -28.08
CA ASN A 236 8.15 -13.95 -27.34
C ASN A 236 8.13 -15.24 -26.50
N ALA A 237 8.66 -16.32 -27.07
CA ALA A 237 8.68 -17.64 -26.45
C ALA A 237 9.35 -17.67 -25.06
N ASP A 238 10.45 -16.94 -24.88
CA ASP A 238 11.17 -16.87 -23.59
C ASP A 238 10.33 -16.17 -22.53
N GLN A 239 9.66 -15.07 -22.90
CA GLN A 239 8.78 -14.35 -21.99
C GLN A 239 7.56 -15.20 -21.60
N VAL A 240 6.98 -15.94 -22.54
CA VAL A 240 5.86 -16.87 -22.28
C VAL A 240 6.29 -17.99 -21.34
N ALA A 241 7.45 -18.62 -21.58
CA ALA A 241 7.96 -19.68 -20.73
C ALA A 241 8.22 -19.18 -19.29
N ALA A 242 8.84 -18.00 -19.15
CA ALA A 242 9.05 -17.37 -17.85
C ALA A 242 7.72 -16.99 -17.16
N PHE A 243 6.73 -16.53 -17.93
CA PHE A 243 5.40 -16.23 -17.43
C PHE A 243 4.71 -17.47 -16.86
N GLU A 244 4.70 -18.57 -17.61
CA GLU A 244 4.08 -19.84 -17.17
C GLU A 244 4.73 -20.41 -15.91
N ALA A 245 6.03 -20.21 -15.74
CA ALA A 245 6.77 -20.66 -14.57
C ALA A 245 6.53 -19.80 -13.32
N HIS A 246 6.24 -18.50 -13.46
CA HIS A 246 6.39 -17.54 -12.36
C HIS A 246 5.24 -16.54 -12.19
N ALA A 247 4.32 -16.39 -13.15
CA ALA A 247 3.30 -15.34 -13.11
C ALA A 247 2.21 -15.57 -12.05
N ILE A 248 2.06 -16.80 -11.57
CA ILE A 248 1.06 -17.16 -10.58
C ILE A 248 1.59 -18.13 -9.53
N ASP A 249 1.18 -17.88 -8.29
CA ASP A 249 1.25 -18.87 -7.21
C ASP A 249 -0.11 -18.99 -6.52
N VAL A 250 -0.48 -20.22 -6.16
CA VAL A 250 -1.75 -20.52 -5.49
C VAL A 250 -1.49 -21.44 -4.31
N LYS A 251 -1.88 -21.00 -3.12
CA LYS A 251 -1.86 -21.80 -1.89
C LYS A 251 -3.29 -21.93 -1.35
N GLY A 252 -3.83 -23.14 -1.33
CA GLY A 252 -5.10 -23.44 -0.65
C GLY A 252 -4.95 -23.41 0.87
N TRP A 253 -6.07 -23.41 1.59
CA TRP A 253 -6.12 -23.46 3.06
C TRP A 253 -5.18 -22.45 3.77
N CYS A 254 -5.15 -21.23 3.26
CA CYS A 254 -4.34 -20.15 3.80
C CYS A 254 -4.93 -19.67 5.13
N THR A 255 -4.12 -19.72 6.18
CA THR A 255 -4.51 -19.17 7.49
C THR A 255 -4.37 -17.64 7.49
N ALA A 256 -4.95 -16.98 8.49
CA ALA A 256 -4.71 -15.55 8.70
C ALA A 256 -3.19 -15.31 8.88
N SER A 257 -2.51 -16.12 9.69
CA SER A 257 -1.07 -16.03 9.91
C SER A 257 -0.25 -16.19 8.63
N ASP A 258 -0.63 -17.09 7.73
CA ASP A 258 0.05 -17.26 6.43
C ASP A 258 -0.07 -16.02 5.55
N TYR A 259 -1.29 -15.46 5.47
CA TYR A 259 -1.52 -14.24 4.71
C TYR A 259 -0.74 -13.07 5.29
N LEU A 260 -0.80 -12.92 6.61
CA LEU A 260 -0.12 -11.87 7.35
C LEU A 260 1.41 -11.96 7.23
N ALA A 261 1.99 -13.17 7.30
CA ALA A 261 3.42 -13.36 7.08
C ALA A 261 3.87 -12.93 5.67
N LYS A 262 3.06 -13.18 4.65
CA LYS A 262 3.33 -12.68 3.28
C LYS A 262 3.15 -11.17 3.17
N GLN A 263 2.12 -10.66 3.84
CA GLN A 263 1.87 -9.25 3.98
C GLN A 263 3.09 -8.53 4.56
N ASP A 264 3.74 -9.17 5.54
CA ASP A 264 4.90 -8.66 6.27
C ASP A 264 6.18 -8.69 5.42
N ASP A 265 6.47 -9.80 4.74
CA ASP A 265 7.67 -9.95 3.90
C ASP A 265 7.84 -8.84 2.82
N SER A 266 6.74 -8.28 2.31
CA SER A 266 6.73 -7.24 1.26
C SER A 266 6.56 -5.81 1.79
N ARG A 267 6.08 -5.66 3.02
CA ARG A 267 5.75 -4.37 3.64
C ARG A 267 6.73 -3.90 4.68
N HIS A 268 7.67 -4.70 5.17
CA HIS A 268 8.66 -4.19 6.12
C HIS A 268 9.72 -3.34 5.39
N TRP A 269 9.91 -2.10 5.80
CA TRP A 269 10.97 -1.19 5.34
C TRP A 269 11.83 -0.76 6.54
N GLY A 270 13.13 -0.57 6.34
CA GLY A 270 13.98 -0.06 7.42
C GLY A 270 14.21 -1.07 8.54
N VAL A 271 14.19 -0.61 9.79
CA VAL A 271 14.43 -1.43 11.00
C VAL A 271 13.36 -2.52 11.17
N ASP A 272 12.14 -2.28 10.68
CA ASP A 272 11.08 -3.29 10.56
C ASP A 272 11.55 -4.50 9.73
N ALA A 273 12.34 -4.29 8.66
CA ALA A 273 12.83 -5.37 7.81
C ALA A 273 13.87 -6.26 8.52
N GLU A 274 14.55 -5.76 9.54
CA GLU A 274 15.47 -6.56 10.36
C GLU A 274 14.74 -7.51 11.29
N ILE A 275 13.56 -7.12 11.80
CA ILE A 275 12.70 -7.95 12.66
C ILE A 275 12.07 -9.09 11.84
N ALA A 276 11.56 -8.80 10.63
CA ALA A 276 10.96 -9.81 9.76
C ALA A 276 11.98 -10.79 9.14
N LYS A 277 13.23 -10.35 8.92
CA LYS A 277 14.30 -11.18 8.33
C LYS A 277 14.83 -12.28 9.25
N ALA A 278 14.45 -12.30 10.53
CA ALA A 278 14.76 -13.41 11.41
C ALA A 278 14.11 -14.74 10.98
N SER A 279 13.16 -14.73 10.02
CA SER A 279 12.42 -15.93 9.60
C SER A 279 12.44 -16.30 8.10
N THR A 280 13.19 -15.65 7.21
CA THR A 280 13.05 -15.94 5.75
C THR A 280 14.34 -16.02 4.93
N LYS A 281 14.39 -17.07 4.09
CA LYS A 281 15.53 -17.62 3.32
C LYS A 281 16.35 -16.60 2.53
N ALA A 282 17.67 -16.77 2.61
CA ALA A 282 18.68 -16.14 1.78
C ALA A 282 18.54 -16.51 0.28
N GLY A 283 18.86 -15.56 -0.59
CA GLY A 283 19.07 -15.81 -2.03
C GLY A 283 18.00 -15.20 -2.95
N ARG A 284 18.14 -13.90 -3.24
CA ARG A 284 17.76 -13.15 -4.47
C ARG A 284 17.74 -11.65 -4.12
N ALA A 285 18.19 -10.80 -5.04
CA ALA A 285 18.09 -9.34 -4.87
C ALA A 285 16.60 -8.94 -4.89
N LYS A 286 15.96 -8.96 -3.72
CA LYS A 286 14.55 -8.57 -3.58
C LYS A 286 14.42 -7.07 -3.87
N GLY A 287 13.38 -6.70 -4.64
CA GLY A 287 12.97 -5.30 -4.79
C GLY A 287 12.67 -4.67 -3.42
N LYS A 288 12.92 -3.38 -3.28
CA LYS A 288 12.68 -2.65 -2.04
C LYS A 288 11.30 -2.00 -2.06
N HIS A 289 10.68 -1.87 -0.89
CA HIS A 289 9.46 -1.06 -0.73
C HIS A 289 9.75 0.41 -1.14
N PRO A 290 8.81 1.14 -1.76
CA PRO A 290 9.03 2.51 -2.24
C PRO A 290 9.50 3.51 -1.18
N PHE A 291 9.22 3.28 0.11
CA PHE A 291 9.77 4.11 1.18
C PHE A 291 11.30 4.03 1.31
N ALA A 292 11.95 2.97 0.83
CA ALA A 292 13.41 2.94 0.74
C ALA A 292 13.98 3.99 -0.23
N LEU A 293 13.18 4.50 -1.18
CA LEU A 293 13.58 5.63 -2.04
C LEU A 293 13.72 6.92 -1.22
N LEU A 294 12.97 7.08 -0.14
CA LEU A 294 13.10 8.22 0.77
C LEU A 294 14.40 8.14 1.57
N THR A 295 14.82 6.95 1.99
CA THR A 295 16.13 6.74 2.62
C THR A 295 17.26 7.09 1.65
N LEU A 296 17.21 6.58 0.41
CA LEU A 296 18.21 6.91 -0.60
C LEU A 296 18.26 8.42 -0.89
N PHE A 297 17.10 9.09 -0.88
CA PHE A 297 17.03 10.53 -1.04
C PHE A 297 17.66 11.29 0.14
N GLN A 298 17.49 10.81 1.38
CA GLN A 298 18.18 11.36 2.56
C GLN A 298 19.71 11.23 2.42
N ASP A 299 20.18 10.14 1.81
CA ASP A 299 21.59 9.91 1.51
C ASP A 299 22.10 10.71 0.29
N GLY A 300 21.26 11.56 -0.31
CA GLY A 300 21.62 12.45 -1.42
C GLY A 300 21.26 11.94 -2.83
N ASP A 301 20.64 10.77 -2.97
CA ASP A 301 20.17 10.27 -4.28
C ASP A 301 18.91 11.03 -4.74
N ARG A 302 19.13 12.11 -5.48
CA ARG A 302 18.05 12.91 -6.08
C ARG A 302 17.17 12.11 -7.05
N LYS A 303 17.72 11.11 -7.75
CA LYS A 303 16.94 10.24 -8.66
C LYS A 303 15.99 9.35 -7.88
N ALA A 304 16.34 8.94 -6.66
CA ALA A 304 15.41 8.25 -5.77
C ALA A 304 14.25 9.16 -5.34
N GLY A 305 14.54 10.43 -5.04
CA GLY A 305 13.52 11.45 -4.76
C GLY A 305 12.51 11.64 -5.91
N HIS A 306 13.00 11.79 -7.14
CA HIS A 306 12.13 11.90 -8.32
C HIS A 306 11.29 10.64 -8.54
N ARG A 307 11.88 9.45 -8.40
CA ARG A 307 11.13 8.18 -8.48
C ARG A 307 10.05 8.07 -7.40
N PHE A 308 10.29 8.60 -6.20
CA PHE A 308 9.29 8.62 -5.15
C PHE A 308 8.13 9.58 -5.48
N LEU A 309 8.41 10.71 -6.13
CA LEU A 309 7.37 11.64 -6.61
C LEU A 309 6.49 10.99 -7.68
N ASP A 310 7.08 10.34 -8.69
CA ASP A 310 6.35 9.59 -9.72
C ASP A 310 5.46 8.51 -9.09
N TYR A 311 6.00 7.80 -8.10
CA TYR A 311 5.26 6.81 -7.33
C TYR A 311 4.10 7.43 -6.54
N ALA A 312 4.32 8.51 -5.79
CA ALA A 312 3.29 9.17 -5.02
C ALA A 312 2.16 9.68 -5.92
N ALA A 313 2.50 10.25 -7.08
CA ALA A 313 1.53 10.69 -8.08
C ALA A 313 0.75 9.50 -8.68
N ALA A 314 1.43 8.44 -9.09
CA ALA A 314 0.80 7.26 -9.68
C ALA A 314 -0.11 6.50 -8.70
N MET A 315 0.21 6.52 -7.40
CA MET A 315 -0.55 5.82 -6.36
C MET A 315 -1.67 6.65 -5.73
N LYS A 316 -1.76 7.95 -6.05
CA LYS A 316 -2.78 8.85 -5.51
C LYS A 316 -4.20 8.29 -5.74
N GLY A 317 -4.94 8.15 -4.64
CA GLY A 317 -6.33 7.65 -4.66
C GLY A 317 -6.49 6.14 -4.89
N LYS A 318 -5.40 5.38 -5.06
CA LYS A 318 -5.47 3.92 -5.17
C LYS A 318 -5.55 3.30 -3.77
N ARG A 319 -6.35 2.26 -3.61
CA ARG A 319 -6.46 1.50 -2.35
C ARG A 319 -5.38 0.43 -2.28
N GLN A 320 -4.79 0.20 -1.11
CA GLN A 320 -3.88 -0.93 -0.89
C GLN A 320 -4.65 -2.25 -0.77
N LEU A 321 -5.72 -2.27 0.03
CA LEU A 321 -6.64 -3.40 0.11
C LEU A 321 -7.97 -3.09 -0.59
N SER A 322 -8.50 -4.08 -1.30
CA SER A 322 -9.81 -3.99 -1.96
C SER A 322 -10.61 -5.26 -1.72
N TRP A 323 -11.88 -5.11 -1.42
CA TRP A 323 -12.81 -6.21 -1.17
C TRP A 323 -13.76 -6.33 -2.35
N SER A 324 -14.13 -7.56 -2.71
CA SER A 324 -15.22 -7.78 -3.66
C SER A 324 -16.54 -7.24 -3.09
N ALA A 325 -17.41 -6.73 -3.97
CA ALA A 325 -18.69 -6.16 -3.58
C ALA A 325 -19.49 -7.10 -2.66
N GLY A 326 -20.02 -6.57 -1.55
CA GLY A 326 -20.82 -7.29 -0.57
C GLY A 326 -20.04 -8.17 0.42
N LEU A 327 -18.73 -8.39 0.23
CA LEU A 327 -17.97 -9.27 1.12
C LEU A 327 -17.82 -8.71 2.53
N LYS A 328 -17.54 -7.41 2.70
CA LYS A 328 -17.46 -6.80 4.04
C LYS A 328 -18.76 -6.95 4.83
N ALA A 329 -19.92 -6.79 4.17
CA ALA A 329 -21.22 -7.01 4.79
C ALA A 329 -21.41 -8.47 5.25
N LYS A 330 -21.00 -9.46 4.43
CA LYS A 330 -21.03 -10.88 4.83
C LYS A 330 -20.14 -11.18 6.05
N VAL A 331 -18.95 -10.58 6.10
CA VAL A 331 -17.98 -10.76 7.20
C VAL A 331 -18.37 -9.94 8.45
N GLY A 332 -19.25 -8.95 8.31
CA GLY A 332 -19.59 -8.00 9.37
C GLY A 332 -18.46 -7.00 9.66
N VAL A 333 -17.74 -6.55 8.62
CA VAL A 333 -16.76 -5.46 8.71
C VAL A 333 -17.43 -4.15 8.28
N ILE A 334 -17.24 -3.10 9.07
CA ILE A 334 -17.76 -1.77 8.75
C ILE A 334 -16.91 -1.14 7.64
N GLU A 335 -17.55 -0.49 6.67
CA GLU A 335 -16.83 0.27 5.65
C GLU A 335 -16.26 1.55 6.27
N GLN A 336 -14.94 1.68 6.22
CA GLN A 336 -14.20 2.86 6.65
C GLN A 336 -13.13 3.18 5.60
N SER A 337 -12.94 4.45 5.31
CA SER A 337 -11.84 5.01 4.52
C SER A 337 -10.50 4.88 5.27
N ASP A 338 -9.38 5.00 4.55
CA ASP A 338 -8.05 4.92 5.18
C ASP A 338 -7.79 6.14 6.07
N GLU A 339 -8.48 7.25 5.83
CA GLU A 339 -8.49 8.45 6.65
C GLU A 339 -9.19 8.21 7.98
N GLU A 340 -10.41 7.68 7.95
CA GLU A 340 -11.16 7.31 9.16
C GLU A 340 -10.37 6.28 9.98
N VAL A 341 -9.79 5.28 9.30
CA VAL A 341 -8.91 4.29 9.93
C VAL A 341 -7.60 4.93 10.43
N ALA A 342 -7.13 6.04 9.88
CA ALA A 342 -5.96 6.74 10.42
C ALA A 342 -6.31 7.66 11.60
N GLU A 343 -7.54 8.14 11.68
CA GLU A 343 -8.03 9.07 12.72
C GLU A 343 -8.61 8.37 13.93
N GLU A 344 -9.24 7.21 13.74
CA GLU A 344 -9.89 6.45 14.79
C GLU A 344 -8.92 6.22 15.97
N GLN A 345 -9.42 6.41 17.19
CA GLN A 345 -8.74 6.14 18.45
C GLN A 345 -9.48 4.98 19.11
N ARG A 346 -8.74 3.92 19.46
CA ARG A 346 -9.30 2.70 20.07
C ARG A 346 -8.78 2.49 21.49
N ASP A 347 -7.54 2.90 21.70
CA ASP A 347 -6.85 2.81 22.98
C ASP A 347 -7.47 3.77 23.99
N ASP A 348 -7.83 3.27 25.16
CA ASP A 348 -7.99 4.11 26.35
C ASP A 348 -6.62 4.70 26.68
N ALA A 349 -6.50 6.01 26.52
CA ALA A 349 -5.25 6.74 26.69
C ALA A 349 -5.47 8.00 27.52
N ASP A 350 -4.54 8.23 28.45
CA ASP A 350 -4.55 9.42 29.29
C ASP A 350 -4.01 10.60 28.49
N LEU A 351 -4.75 11.71 28.49
CA LEU A 351 -4.24 13.00 28.03
C LEU A 351 -3.17 13.49 29.02
N LEU A 352 -1.91 13.42 28.62
CA LEU A 352 -0.78 13.87 29.46
C LEU A 352 -0.68 15.40 29.50
N GLY A 353 -1.01 16.07 28.41
CA GLY A 353 -0.98 17.52 28.31
C GLY A 353 -1.17 18.06 26.89
N HIS A 354 -1.18 19.38 26.78
CA HIS A 354 -1.32 20.11 25.53
C HIS A 354 -0.04 20.86 25.18
N LEU A 355 0.36 20.75 23.92
CA LEU A 355 1.39 21.58 23.31
C LEU A 355 0.71 22.78 22.65
N GLU A 356 1.17 23.97 23.00
CA GLU A 356 0.80 25.20 22.29
C GLU A 356 1.36 25.20 20.86
N ILE A 357 0.80 26.06 20.00
CA ILE A 357 1.20 26.13 18.58
C ILE A 357 2.69 26.47 18.42
N GLU A 358 3.24 27.36 19.25
CA GLU A 358 4.66 27.72 19.21
C GLU A 358 5.55 26.57 19.70
N GLN A 359 5.15 25.85 20.75
CA GLN A 359 5.85 24.65 21.21
C GLN A 359 5.86 23.56 20.12
N TRP A 360 4.72 23.38 19.44
CA TRP A 360 4.61 22.43 18.33
C TRP A 360 5.46 22.85 17.12
N LYS A 361 5.61 24.15 16.86
CA LYS A 361 6.51 24.67 15.84
C LYS A 361 7.98 24.33 16.17
N LEU A 362 8.41 24.55 17.41
CA LEU A 362 9.77 24.19 17.86
C LEU A 362 10.05 22.69 17.72
N ILE A 363 9.12 21.83 18.16
CA ILE A 363 9.25 20.37 18.04
C ILE A 363 9.41 19.94 16.58
N ARG A 364 8.64 20.55 15.67
CA ARG A 364 8.69 20.23 14.23
C ARG A 364 10.00 20.65 13.59
N GLN A 365 10.46 21.87 13.89
CA GLN A 365 11.72 22.42 13.37
C GLN A 365 12.94 21.61 13.87
N ALA A 366 12.88 21.13 15.11
CA ALA A 366 13.94 20.29 15.67
C ALA A 366 13.86 18.81 15.25
N GLY A 367 12.84 18.39 14.49
CA GLY A 367 12.65 16.97 14.12
C GLY A 367 12.25 16.06 15.28
N LEU A 368 11.85 16.59 16.44
CA LEU A 368 11.68 15.84 17.70
C LEU A 368 10.30 15.19 17.89
N ARG A 369 9.50 15.08 16.83
CA ARG A 369 8.12 14.55 16.89
C ARG A 369 8.06 13.12 17.41
N ALA A 370 8.98 12.24 16.99
CA ALA A 370 9.05 10.88 17.53
C ALA A 370 9.49 10.88 19.00
N LYS A 371 10.53 11.66 19.32
CA LYS A 371 11.11 11.74 20.66
C LYS A 371 10.10 12.15 21.74
N VAL A 372 9.23 13.11 21.44
CA VAL A 372 8.16 13.52 22.38
C VAL A 372 7.21 12.36 22.71
N LEU A 373 6.88 11.50 21.75
CA LEU A 373 6.08 10.29 22.01
C LEU A 373 6.87 9.27 22.85
N ASP A 374 8.17 9.10 22.59
CA ASP A 374 9.01 8.21 23.39
C ASP A 374 9.11 8.68 24.86
N LEU A 375 9.15 10.00 25.08
CA LEU A 375 9.10 10.61 26.41
C LEU A 375 7.73 10.43 27.07
N ALA A 376 6.64 10.55 26.31
CA ALA A 376 5.27 10.30 26.80
C ALA A 376 5.10 8.87 27.32
N GLU A 377 5.72 7.89 26.66
CA GLU A 377 5.71 6.47 27.07
C GLU A 377 6.65 6.19 28.25
N SER A 378 7.56 7.10 28.56
CA SER A 378 8.55 6.91 29.62
C SER A 378 7.93 7.13 31.01
N ASN A 379 8.60 6.66 32.06
CA ASN A 379 8.18 6.96 33.43
C ASN A 379 8.18 8.47 33.75
N GLY A 380 8.88 9.29 32.97
CA GLY A 380 8.87 10.74 33.10
C GLY A 380 7.66 11.43 32.47
N GLY A 381 6.94 10.76 31.56
CA GLY A 381 5.70 11.24 30.94
C GLY A 381 5.73 12.72 30.52
N TRP A 382 4.72 13.47 30.94
CA TRP A 382 4.60 14.91 30.62
C TRP A 382 5.76 15.76 31.16
N VAL A 383 6.28 15.45 32.35
CA VAL A 383 7.38 16.22 32.97
C VAL A 383 8.64 16.15 32.10
N ALA A 384 8.93 14.98 31.53
CA ALA A 384 10.06 14.82 30.61
C ALA A 384 9.89 15.65 29.33
N ILE A 385 8.66 15.75 28.81
CA ILE A 385 8.32 16.61 27.66
C ILE A 385 8.51 18.08 28.02
N GLN A 386 8.07 18.51 29.21
CA GLN A 386 8.26 19.89 29.67
C GLN A 386 9.76 20.25 29.79
N HIS A 387 10.60 19.33 30.25
CA HIS A 387 12.05 19.54 30.27
C HIS A 387 12.63 19.70 28.87
N LEU A 388 12.19 18.88 27.89
CA LEU A 388 12.60 19.03 26.49
C LEU A 388 12.22 20.41 25.94
N LEU A 389 10.98 20.86 26.19
CA LEU A 389 10.48 22.15 25.73
C LEU A 389 11.27 23.32 26.31
N ARG A 390 11.59 23.29 27.61
CA ARG A 390 12.47 24.30 28.24
C ARG A 390 13.85 24.33 27.59
N GLY A 391 14.40 23.16 27.26
CA GLY A 391 15.69 23.07 26.56
C GLY A 391 15.67 23.72 25.17
N LEU A 392 14.58 23.53 24.41
CA LEU A 392 14.40 24.16 23.09
C LEU A 392 14.22 25.68 23.19
N LEU A 393 13.46 26.16 24.19
CA LEU A 393 13.21 27.59 24.40
C LEU A 393 14.47 28.35 24.84
N ASN A 394 15.35 27.71 25.59
CA ASN A 394 16.57 28.33 26.13
C ASN A 394 17.78 28.23 25.18
N GLY A 395 17.62 27.70 23.96
CA GLY A 395 18.70 27.53 22.97
C GLY A 395 19.79 26.53 23.37
N GLY A 396 19.59 25.74 24.43
CA GLY A 396 20.63 24.90 25.06
C GLY A 396 20.90 23.56 24.37
N LEU A 397 20.09 23.17 23.37
CA LEU A 397 20.36 22.00 22.53
C LEU A 397 21.08 22.46 21.27
N SER A 398 22.41 22.45 21.30
CA SER A 398 23.26 22.63 20.12
C SER A 398 22.87 21.59 19.07
N MET A 399 22.48 22.08 17.89
CA MET A 399 22.08 21.30 16.72
C MET A 399 23.26 20.42 16.24
N THR A 400 23.35 19.18 16.68
CA THR A 400 24.32 18.21 16.15
C THR A 400 23.59 17.05 15.48
N HIS A 401 22.86 17.32 14.41
CA HIS A 401 22.65 16.36 13.33
C HIS A 401 22.42 17.14 12.04
N SER A 402 23.26 16.86 11.05
CA SER A 402 23.21 17.38 9.69
C SER A 402 21.97 16.86 8.96
N ASN A 403 20.79 17.37 9.30
CA ASN A 403 19.76 17.60 8.30
C ASN A 403 20.02 19.00 7.78
N GLN A 404 20.60 19.09 6.58
CA GLN A 404 20.52 20.32 5.80
C GLN A 404 19.05 20.54 5.47
N ASP A 405 18.34 21.19 6.38
CA ASP A 405 17.14 21.92 6.01
C ASP A 405 17.58 22.91 4.94
N LEU A 406 17.11 22.67 3.72
CA LEU A 406 16.99 23.69 2.68
C LEU A 406 16.03 24.75 3.24
N THR A 407 16.57 25.67 4.02
CA THR A 407 15.88 26.89 4.45
C THR A 407 15.60 27.75 3.21
N PRO A 408 14.50 28.51 3.19
CA PRO A 408 14.09 29.25 1.99
C PRO A 408 14.84 30.58 1.77
N GLU A 409 15.94 30.85 2.47
CA GLU A 409 16.52 32.21 2.52
C GLU A 409 17.96 32.33 1.97
N ASP A 410 18.57 31.26 1.45
CA ASP A 410 19.82 31.41 0.69
C ASP A 410 19.56 31.49 -0.82
N GLU A 411 19.77 32.69 -1.34
CA GLU A 411 19.95 32.99 -2.75
C GLU A 411 21.04 32.09 -3.34
N GLY A 412 20.66 31.20 -4.28
CA GLY A 412 21.61 30.44 -5.08
C GLY A 412 21.40 28.93 -5.12
N LEU A 413 20.20 28.46 -5.46
CA LEU A 413 20.12 27.20 -6.21
C LEU A 413 20.68 27.48 -7.61
N PRO A 414 21.76 26.81 -8.06
CA PRO A 414 22.30 27.05 -9.38
C PRO A 414 21.24 26.76 -10.44
N ILE A 415 21.13 27.70 -11.37
CA ILE A 415 20.26 27.65 -12.55
C ILE A 415 20.43 26.29 -13.22
N PHE A 416 19.32 25.58 -13.41
CA PHE A 416 19.24 24.38 -14.21
C PHE A 416 19.64 24.73 -15.65
N VAL A 417 20.89 24.50 -16.01
CA VAL A 417 21.24 24.37 -17.42
C VAL A 417 20.69 23.02 -17.85
N SER A 418 19.70 23.06 -18.73
CA SER A 418 19.23 21.90 -19.48
C SER A 418 20.40 21.42 -20.33
N ASP A 419 21.05 20.33 -19.93
CA ASP A 419 21.81 19.55 -20.90
C ASP A 419 20.80 18.92 -21.85
N GLU A 420 20.73 19.50 -23.05
CA GLU A 420 20.12 18.89 -24.21
C GLU A 420 20.75 17.52 -24.45
N GLN A 421 19.98 16.45 -24.23
CA GLN A 421 20.04 15.25 -25.07
C GLN A 421 18.75 14.43 -24.91
N GLU A 422 17.96 14.47 -26.00
CA GLU A 422 16.77 13.67 -26.33
C GLU A 422 15.65 13.55 -25.28
N ALA A 423 14.92 14.66 -25.13
CA ALA A 423 13.54 14.62 -24.66
C ALA A 423 12.67 13.88 -25.70
N LEU A 424 12.34 12.62 -25.44
CA LEU A 424 11.16 12.00 -26.04
C LEU A 424 9.93 12.80 -25.57
N PRO A 425 9.02 13.21 -26.47
CA PRO A 425 7.92 14.09 -26.11
C PRO A 425 7.00 13.40 -25.08
N LEU A 426 6.83 14.06 -23.93
CA LEU A 426 5.81 13.69 -22.95
C LEU A 426 4.42 13.82 -23.61
N PRO A 427 3.56 12.80 -23.57
CA PRO A 427 2.19 12.96 -24.04
C PRO A 427 1.44 13.94 -23.12
N GLY A 428 0.82 14.96 -23.73
CA GLY A 428 0.07 16.00 -23.03
C GLY A 428 -0.99 15.42 -22.09
N PHE A 429 -1.04 15.94 -20.87
CA PHE A 429 -2.05 15.59 -19.88
C PHE A 429 -3.46 15.93 -20.39
N VAL A 430 -4.28 14.89 -20.57
CA VAL A 430 -5.69 15.00 -20.96
C VAL A 430 -6.50 15.52 -19.76
N THR A 431 -6.80 16.82 -19.74
CA THR A 431 -7.74 17.40 -18.77
C THR A 431 -9.17 17.02 -19.10
N ARG A 432 -10.06 16.97 -18.09
CA ARG A 432 -11.47 16.51 -18.21
C ARG A 432 -12.30 17.22 -19.29
N GLU A 433 -11.91 18.41 -19.74
CA GLU A 433 -12.60 19.16 -20.81
C GLU A 433 -12.31 18.61 -22.21
N THR A 434 -11.13 18.04 -22.45
CA THR A 434 -10.76 17.43 -23.74
C THR A 434 -11.56 16.16 -24.06
N HIS A 435 -12.12 15.49 -23.04
CA HIS A 435 -12.89 14.26 -23.20
C HIS A 435 -14.27 14.48 -23.86
N ARG A 436 -14.84 15.69 -23.81
CA ARG A 436 -16.11 16.02 -24.49
C ARG A 436 -15.90 16.34 -25.97
N SER A 437 -14.81 17.05 -26.32
CA SER A 437 -14.47 17.38 -27.72
C SER A 437 -14.08 16.13 -28.51
N SER A 438 -13.25 15.24 -27.94
CA SER A 438 -12.80 14.01 -28.61
C SER A 438 -13.94 13.02 -28.87
N LYS A 439 -14.97 12.96 -28.01
CA LYS A 439 -16.17 12.12 -28.25
C LYS A 439 -17.06 12.67 -29.37
N ALA A 440 -17.11 13.97 -29.59
CA ALA A 440 -17.85 14.59 -30.69
C ALA A 440 -17.13 14.35 -32.03
N VAL A 441 -15.81 14.52 -32.06
CA VAL A 441 -14.98 14.30 -33.26
C VAL A 441 -14.96 12.81 -33.67
N ILE A 442 -14.92 11.88 -32.71
CA ILE A 442 -14.98 10.43 -33.00
C ILE A 442 -16.37 10.03 -33.53
N ARG A 443 -17.46 10.59 -32.98
CA ARG A 443 -18.82 10.34 -33.51
C ARG A 443 -19.01 10.87 -34.93
N GLN A 444 -18.41 12.02 -35.26
CA GLN A 444 -18.48 12.60 -36.59
C GLN A 444 -17.68 11.77 -37.61
N LYS A 445 -16.49 11.29 -37.25
CA LYS A 445 -15.68 10.40 -38.10
C LYS A 445 -16.31 9.03 -38.34
N ILE A 446 -17.01 8.45 -37.36
CA ILE A 446 -17.73 7.18 -37.52
C ILE A 446 -18.95 7.36 -38.44
N ALA A 447 -19.65 8.50 -38.37
CA ALA A 447 -20.77 8.78 -39.26
C ALA A 447 -20.35 8.98 -40.74
N THR A 448 -19.17 9.59 -40.98
CA THR A 448 -18.61 9.75 -42.33
C THR A 448 -18.13 8.41 -42.90
N ALA A 449 -17.47 7.56 -42.10
CA ALA A 449 -17.04 6.23 -42.54
C ALA A 449 -18.21 5.29 -42.89
N MET A 450 -19.36 5.43 -42.21
CA MET A 450 -20.56 4.63 -42.50
C MET A 450 -21.35 5.11 -43.73
N THR A 451 -21.06 6.30 -44.26
CA THR A 451 -21.69 6.82 -45.48
C THR A 451 -20.87 6.51 -46.73
N GLU A 452 -19.54 6.38 -46.61
CA GLU A 452 -18.64 6.01 -47.73
C GLU A 452 -18.67 4.51 -48.06
N ASP A 453 -19.01 3.63 -47.10
CA ASP A 453 -19.11 2.17 -47.31
C ASP A 453 -20.41 1.74 -48.04
N ARG A 454 -21.29 2.70 -48.39
CA ARG A 454 -22.53 2.44 -49.14
C ARG A 454 -22.48 2.80 -50.63
N SER A 455 -21.36 3.29 -51.14
CA SER A 455 -21.23 3.73 -52.54
C SER A 455 -20.28 2.91 -53.42
N GLY A 456 -19.67 1.82 -52.92
CA GLY A 456 -18.81 0.94 -53.72
C GLY A 456 -19.59 -0.22 -54.36
N ASN A 457 -20.31 0.05 -55.45
CA ASN A 457 -20.93 -0.97 -56.29
C ASN A 457 -19.98 -1.30 -57.45
N ASP A 458 -19.48 -2.54 -57.54
CA ASP A 458 -18.86 -3.05 -58.78
C ASP A 458 -19.32 -4.51 -59.03
N PRO A 459 -19.80 -4.86 -60.25
CA PRO A 459 -20.57 -6.07 -60.49
C PRO A 459 -19.74 -7.14 -61.20
N ALA A 460 -19.50 -8.28 -60.57
CA ALA A 460 -19.18 -9.52 -61.28
C ALA A 460 -19.37 -10.72 -60.37
N ILE A 461 -19.73 -11.85 -60.99
CA ILE A 461 -19.93 -13.20 -60.41
C ILE A 461 -21.40 -13.51 -60.06
N GLN A 462 -22.22 -13.66 -61.11
CA GLN A 462 -23.33 -14.63 -61.10
C GLN A 462 -23.02 -15.73 -62.11
N GLY A 463 -22.96 -16.97 -61.63
CA GLY A 463 -22.74 -18.12 -62.50
C GLY A 463 -22.77 -19.45 -61.76
N LYS A 464 -23.97 -20.07 -61.77
CA LYS A 464 -24.26 -21.51 -61.61
C LYS A 464 -24.22 -22.09 -60.20
N ARG A 465 -25.42 -22.38 -59.67
CA ARG A 465 -25.85 -23.73 -59.23
C ARG A 465 -27.29 -23.70 -58.69
N SER A 466 -28.24 -24.16 -59.50
CA SER A 466 -29.51 -24.73 -59.04
C SER A 466 -30.09 -25.63 -60.12
N SER A 467 -30.04 -26.94 -59.89
CA SER A 467 -30.97 -27.94 -60.42
C SER A 467 -30.74 -29.22 -59.63
N ASN A 468 -31.74 -29.60 -58.83
CA ASN A 468 -32.27 -30.97 -58.75
C ASN A 468 -33.28 -31.04 -57.60
N ALA A 469 -34.56 -31.02 -57.97
CA ALA A 469 -35.64 -31.67 -57.26
C ALA A 469 -36.79 -31.85 -58.26
N GLU A 470 -36.89 -33.03 -58.86
CA GLU A 470 -38.16 -33.66 -59.26
C GLU A 470 -37.91 -35.13 -59.63
N SER A 471 -38.83 -35.99 -59.17
CA SER A 471 -38.91 -37.47 -59.21
C SER A 471 -37.92 -38.29 -58.37
#